data_AF-A0A7J6D7X7-F1
#
_entry.id   AF-A0A7J6D7X7-F1
#
_cell.length_a   1.000
_cell.length_b   1.000
_cell.length_c   1.000
_cell.angle_alpha   90.00
_cell.angle_beta   90.00
_cell.angle_gamma   90.00
#
_symmetry.space_group_name_H-M   'P 1'
#
loop_
_entity.id
_entity.type
_entity.pdbx_description
1 polymer ?
#
loop_
_entity_poly.entity_id
_entity_poly.type
_entity_poly.pdbx_seq_one_letter_code
_entity_poly.pdbx_strand_id
1 'polypeptide(L)' 'MREDLGLCLLNESEPLDNLCLACGEQYPHTPDEIDTWIACDSCNGWYHWDCINRPSLEALFICLGCQGPI' A
#
# COMPACT_ATOMS: atom_id res chain seq x y z
N MET A 1 26.34 -8.51 -30.19
CA MET A 1 26.35 -8.55 -28.72
C MET A 1 25.00 -8.01 -28.28
N ARG A 2 24.11 -8.90 -27.82
CA ARG A 2 22.67 -8.67 -27.61
C ARG A 2 22.36 -8.73 -26.11
N GLU A 3 22.82 -7.79 -25.30
CA GLU A 3 22.62 -7.91 -23.85
C GLU A 3 22.59 -6.51 -23.23
N ASP A 4 21.46 -5.77 -23.33
CA ASP A 4 21.17 -4.69 -22.35
C ASP A 4 19.72 -4.18 -22.34
N LEU A 5 18.72 -4.94 -22.82
CA LEU A 5 17.33 -4.43 -22.85
C LEU A 5 16.60 -4.58 -21.50
N GLY A 6 17.30 -4.95 -20.42
CA GLY A 6 16.69 -5.31 -19.13
C GLY A 6 16.86 -4.32 -17.99
N LEU A 7 17.61 -3.22 -18.17
CA LEU A 7 18.05 -2.36 -17.05
C LEU A 7 17.48 -0.94 -17.04
N CYS A 8 16.94 -0.43 -18.14
CA CYS A 8 16.41 0.94 -18.17
C CYS A 8 14.96 1.09 -17.68
N LEU A 9 14.17 0.01 -17.61
CA LEU A 9 12.75 0.08 -17.21
C LEU A 9 12.53 0.08 -15.69
N LEU A 10 13.56 -0.21 -14.89
CA LEU A 10 13.46 -0.25 -13.42
C LEU A 10 13.95 1.04 -12.75
N ASN A 11 14.57 1.96 -13.50
CA ASN A 11 15.14 3.20 -12.95
C ASN A 11 14.15 4.37 -12.92
N GLU A 12 13.02 4.26 -13.62
CA GLU A 12 11.91 5.24 -13.61
C GLU A 12 10.64 4.67 -12.97
N SER A 13 10.77 3.57 -12.23
CA SER A 13 9.66 3.06 -11.42
C SER A 13 9.59 3.93 -10.18
N GLU A 14 8.73 4.95 -10.20
CA GLU A 14 8.34 5.69 -9.01
C GLU A 14 8.16 4.69 -7.85
N PRO A 15 8.71 4.98 -6.65
CA PRO A 15 8.59 4.08 -5.52
C PRO A 15 7.11 3.73 -5.28
N LEU A 16 6.74 2.49 -5.65
CA LEU A 16 5.40 1.90 -5.45
C LEU A 16 5.05 1.83 -3.95
N ASP A 17 6.01 2.14 -3.09
CA ASP A 17 5.92 2.29 -1.64
C ASP A 17 4.85 3.31 -1.20
N ASN A 18 4.43 4.23 -2.09
CA ASN A 18 3.46 5.28 -1.78
C ASN A 18 2.02 4.99 -2.24
N LEU A 19 1.73 3.76 -2.70
CA LEU A 19 0.38 3.38 -3.11
C LEU A 19 -0.30 2.56 -2.02
N CYS A 20 -1.57 2.84 -1.79
CA CYS A 20 -2.40 2.00 -0.94
C CYS A 20 -2.58 0.64 -1.61
N LEU A 21 -2.16 -0.43 -0.94
CA LEU A 21 -2.25 -1.79 -1.48
C LEU A 21 -3.68 -2.33 -1.56
N ALA A 22 -4.68 -1.61 -1.04
CA ALA A 22 -6.10 -1.95 -1.17
C ALA A 22 -6.77 -1.28 -2.37
N CYS A 23 -6.58 0.03 -2.59
CA CYS A 23 -7.23 0.76 -3.68
C CYS A 23 -6.32 1.08 -4.87
N GLY A 24 -4.99 1.00 -4.70
CA GLY A 24 -3.99 1.31 -5.72
C GLY A 24 -3.67 2.80 -5.86
N GLU A 25 -4.32 3.68 -5.08
CA GLU A 25 -4.14 5.13 -5.16
C GLU A 25 -3.13 5.64 -4.13
N GLN A 26 -2.45 6.75 -4.47
CA GLN A 26 -1.58 7.48 -3.54
C GLN A 26 -2.35 8.46 -2.66
N TYR A 27 -3.48 8.99 -3.13
CA TYR A 27 -4.21 10.04 -2.42
C TYR A 27 -5.49 9.49 -1.81
N PRO A 28 -5.98 10.06 -0.69
CA PRO A 28 -7.27 9.69 -0.13
C PRO A 28 -8.38 10.08 -1.12
N HIS A 29 -9.46 9.30 -1.13
CA HIS A 29 -10.57 9.52 -2.05
C HIS A 29 -11.34 10.83 -1.79
N THR A 30 -11.10 11.45 -0.64
CA THR A 30 -11.83 12.60 -0.13
C THR A 30 -10.84 13.70 0.30
N PRO A 31 -10.97 14.93 -0.22
CA PRO A 31 -10.02 16.01 0.07
C PRO A 31 -10.12 16.56 1.51
N ASP A 32 -11.22 16.27 2.22
CA ASP A 32 -11.46 16.70 3.60
C ASP A 32 -11.03 15.63 4.64
N GLU A 33 -10.65 14.43 4.22
CA GLU A 33 -10.21 13.40 5.17
C GLU A 33 -8.71 13.51 5.42
N ILE A 34 -8.36 13.35 6.70
CA ILE A 34 -6.97 13.26 7.14
C ILE A 34 -6.36 12.07 6.41
N ASP A 35 -5.25 12.33 5.70
CA ASP A 35 -4.36 11.36 5.06
C ASP A 35 -3.78 10.38 6.09
N THR A 36 -4.65 9.53 6.62
CA THR A 36 -4.33 8.60 7.70
C THR A 36 -3.98 7.28 7.04
N TRP A 37 -2.75 6.88 7.25
CA TRP A 37 -2.21 5.65 6.71
C TRP A 37 -1.90 4.69 7.84
N ILE A 38 -2.00 3.41 7.53
CA ILE A 38 -1.72 2.34 8.47
C ILE A 38 -0.98 1.23 7.75
N ALA A 39 0.06 0.73 8.39
CA ALA A 39 0.88 -0.36 7.89
C ALA A 39 0.38 -1.69 8.46
N CYS A 40 0.33 -2.72 7.63
CA CYS A 40 0.06 -4.07 8.08
C CYS A 40 1.23 -4.61 8.91
N ASP A 41 0.98 -5.08 10.13
CA ASP A 41 2.01 -5.67 11.02
C ASP A 41 2.62 -6.97 10.48
N SER A 42 2.01 -7.60 9.46
CA SER A 42 2.50 -8.86 8.87
C SER A 42 3.32 -8.67 7.61
N CYS A 43 2.81 -7.95 6.61
CA CYS A 43 3.52 -7.71 5.34
C CYS A 43 4.19 -6.35 5.26
N ASN A 44 4.03 -5.50 6.28
CA ASN A 44 4.53 -4.13 6.32
C ASN A 44 4.05 -3.24 5.17
N GLY A 45 2.94 -3.64 4.54
CA GLY A 45 2.31 -2.93 3.43
C GLY A 45 1.46 -1.76 3.90
N TRP A 46 1.42 -0.68 3.11
CA TRP A 46 0.71 0.55 3.43
C TRP A 46 -0.71 0.55 2.86
N TYR A 47 -1.65 1.02 3.69
CA TYR A 47 -3.06 1.11 3.35
C TYR A 47 -3.62 2.44 3.87
N HIS A 48 -4.54 3.05 3.13
CA HIS A 48 -5.35 4.13 3.68
C HIS A 48 -6.24 3.56 4.79
N TRP A 49 -6.34 4.29 5.89
CA TRP A 49 -7.13 3.90 7.05
C TRP A 49 -8.61 3.68 6.67
N ASP A 50 -9.13 4.45 5.72
CA ASP A 50 -10.49 4.28 5.20
C ASP A 50 -10.67 3.02 4.35
N CYS A 51 -9.70 2.69 3.48
CA CYS A 51 -9.74 1.53 2.60
C CYS A 51 -9.83 0.19 3.35
N ILE A 52 -9.50 0.18 4.64
CA ILE A 52 -9.51 -1.02 5.49
C ILE A 52 -10.56 -0.95 6.62
N ASN A 53 -11.59 -0.11 6.47
CA ASN A 53 -12.67 0.09 7.43
C ASN A 53 -12.24 0.65 8.79
N ARG A 54 -11.22 1.52 8.82
CA ARG A 54 -10.83 2.32 10.00
C ARG A 54 -10.63 1.47 11.28
N PRO A 55 -9.69 0.51 11.29
CA PRO A 55 -9.40 -0.26 12.50
C PRO A 55 -8.90 0.63 13.63
N SER A 56 -9.06 0.14 14.86
CA SER A 56 -8.55 0.81 16.05
C SER A 56 -7.04 1.00 15.98
N LEU A 57 -6.55 2.22 16.23
CA LEU A 57 -5.11 2.55 16.25
C LEU A 57 -4.33 1.84 17.38
N GLU A 58 -5.05 1.29 18.36
CA GLU A 58 -4.47 0.56 19.50
C GLU A 58 -4.31 -0.95 19.25
N ALA A 59 -4.75 -1.45 18.09
CA ALA A 59 -4.71 -2.87 17.74
C ALA A 59 -3.73 -3.15 16.60
N LEU A 60 -3.16 -4.37 16.59
CA LEU A 60 -2.37 -4.87 15.47
C LEU A 60 -3.25 -4.92 14.22
N PHE A 61 -2.80 -4.31 13.13
CA PHE A 61 -3.53 -4.33 11.87
C PHE A 61 -2.94 -5.41 10.94
N ILE A 62 -3.76 -6.39 10.59
CA ILE A 62 -3.41 -7.43 9.61
C ILE A 62 -4.31 -7.23 8.40
N CYS A 63 -3.73 -7.01 7.21
CA CYS A 63 -4.50 -6.81 5.99
C CYS A 63 -5.20 -8.11 5.54
N LEU A 64 -6.24 -7.99 4.69
CA LEU A 64 -7.01 -9.14 4.19
C LEU A 64 -6.14 -10.19 3.49
N GLY A 65 -5.08 -9.77 2.81
CA GLY A 65 -4.13 -10.71 2.19
C GLY A 65 -3.36 -11.56 3.21
N CYS A 66 -3.03 -10.98 4.37
CA CYS A 66 -2.35 -11.66 5.46
C CYS A 66 -3.30 -12.42 6.40
N GLN A 67 -4.57 -12.03 6.48
CA GLN A 67 -5.58 -12.74 7.28
C GLN A 67 -5.88 -14.16 6.74
N GLY A 68 -5.51 -14.45 5.48
CA GLY A 68 -5.68 -15.77 4.86
C GLY A 68 -7.14 -16.07 4.48
N PRO A 69 -7.39 -17.14 3.68
CA PRO A 69 -8.75 -17.56 3.36
C PRO A 69 -9.47 -18.07 4.61
N ILE A 70 -10.70 -17.60 4.79
CA ILE A 70 -11.65 -18.01 5.83
C ILE A 70 -12.18 -19.42 5.56
#